data_AF-A0A956CP80-F1
#
_entry.id   AF-A0A956CP80-F1
#
_cell.length_a   1.000
_cell.length_b   1.000
_cell.length_c   1.000
_cell.angle_alpha   90.00
_cell.angle_beta   90.00
_cell.angle_gamma   90.00
#
_symmetry.space_group_name_H-M   'P 1'
#
loop_
_entity.id
_entity.type
_entity.pdbx_description
1 polymer ?
#
loop_
_entity_poly.entity_id
_entity_poly.type
_entity_poly.pdbx_seq_one_letter_code
_entity_poly.pdbx_strand_id
1 'polypeptide(L)'
;MRAVEAVLRLCVVIGPVGGPPWYEPGMGHAASGAVLLVAFGMSLFTPLALADGRPSRGEARDTSREFSVAAALRSHPRPAGAPDGVVAWSTRARARQAPDAAVVFLHGWNGCVRHIAAPGSVACAAGESSRSEPGWDLIAAHARAGTDSLFILPQLAWKKRSGNPGRFREREAWDAMLEAARSALPAAERPASLRRVVLVAHSAGFETALAILGYEPRVTDVILLDAMYDGADRFAEWVTAAPNRRLVSVHRGQGGPDRHTRTTARIVRHKRGAGAVVHVSADPLPSLRAPLTVVRTHVAHRDLPKEMLASLLHALGDVSSAR
;
A
#
# COMPACT_ATOMS: atom_id res chain seq x y z
N MET A 1 39.79 -17.35 11.25
CA MET A 1 39.07 -17.80 12.48
C MET A 1 38.84 -16.59 13.37
N ARG A 2 37.57 -16.21 13.59
CA ARG A 2 37.02 -15.34 14.67
C ARG A 2 37.61 -13.90 14.74
N ALA A 3 36.90 -12.85 15.15
CA ALA A 3 35.69 -12.76 15.96
C ALA A 3 34.86 -11.54 15.53
N VAL A 4 33.55 -11.71 15.68
CA VAL A 4 32.53 -10.67 15.72
C VAL A 4 32.48 -10.12 17.14
N GLU A 5 32.39 -8.80 17.32
CA GLU A 5 31.99 -8.22 18.59
C GLU A 5 30.97 -7.09 18.40
N ALA A 6 29.99 -7.11 19.30
CA ALA A 6 28.78 -6.33 19.34
C ALA A 6 28.96 -5.10 20.25
N VAL A 7 28.09 -4.09 20.11
CA VAL A 7 27.72 -3.23 21.25
C VAL A 7 26.21 -2.99 21.27
N LEU A 8 25.56 -3.72 22.18
CA LEU A 8 24.27 -3.40 22.78
C LEU A 8 24.49 -2.38 23.90
N ARG A 9 23.61 -1.38 24.04
CA ARG A 9 23.42 -0.67 25.31
C ARG A 9 21.95 -0.57 25.68
N LEU A 10 21.73 -0.94 26.93
CA LEU A 10 20.52 -1.09 27.72
C LEU A 10 20.10 0.25 28.34
N CYS A 11 18.80 0.48 28.54
CA CYS A 11 18.26 1.26 29.66
C CYS A 11 16.81 0.82 29.96
N VAL A 12 16.53 0.60 31.25
CA VAL A 12 15.28 0.13 31.88
C VAL A 12 14.73 1.25 32.76
N VAL A 13 13.42 1.53 32.78
CA VAL A 13 12.66 2.01 33.98
C VAL A 13 11.17 1.60 33.88
N ILE A 14 10.56 1.33 35.05
CA ILE A 14 9.31 0.62 35.41
C ILE A 14 8.20 1.61 35.88
N GLY A 15 6.89 1.26 35.76
CA GLY A 15 5.79 1.86 36.56
C GLY A 15 4.35 1.64 36.02
N PRO A 16 3.27 1.60 36.85
CA PRO A 16 2.17 0.63 36.67
C PRO A 16 0.82 1.10 36.07
N VAL A 17 0.15 0.09 35.51
CA VAL A 17 -1.28 -0.31 35.37
C VAL A 17 -2.41 0.66 35.78
N GLY A 18 -3.37 0.84 34.85
CA GLY A 18 -4.74 1.25 35.14
C GLY A 18 -5.56 1.48 33.86
N GLY A 19 -6.32 0.48 33.40
CA GLY A 19 -7.24 0.61 32.27
C GLY A 19 -8.67 0.18 32.66
N PRO A 20 -9.71 0.97 32.36
CA PRO A 20 -11.09 0.64 32.72
C PRO A 20 -11.74 -0.34 31.71
N PRO A 21 -12.83 -1.02 32.10
CA PRO A 21 -13.35 -2.19 31.40
C PRO A 21 -14.68 -1.88 30.70
N TRP A 22 -14.75 -1.74 29.38
CA TRP A 22 -16.03 -1.87 28.66
C TRP A 22 -15.81 -2.36 27.22
N TYR A 23 -16.24 -3.59 26.91
CA TYR A 23 -17.21 -3.93 25.85
C TYR A 23 -17.27 -5.47 25.69
N GLU A 24 -18.36 -6.09 26.13
CA GLU A 24 -18.69 -7.48 25.81
C GLU A 24 -19.23 -7.59 24.38
N PRO A 25 -18.82 -8.58 23.57
CA PRO A 25 -19.57 -8.99 22.40
C PRO A 25 -20.49 -10.16 22.77
N GLY A 26 -21.79 -9.85 22.82
CA GLY A 26 -22.86 -10.84 22.91
C GLY A 26 -22.94 -11.72 21.65
N MET A 27 -23.10 -13.01 21.92
CA MET A 27 -23.19 -14.13 21.01
C MET A 27 -24.41 -14.10 20.08
N GLY A 28 -24.29 -14.84 18.98
CA GLY A 28 -25.43 -15.54 18.38
C GLY A 28 -25.34 -15.65 16.87
N HIS A 29 -24.87 -16.79 16.37
CA HIS A 29 -25.71 -17.68 15.55
C HIS A 29 -24.97 -18.99 15.28
N ALA A 30 -25.60 -20.07 15.73
CA ALA A 30 -25.27 -21.44 15.41
C ALA A 30 -25.67 -21.74 13.96
N ALA A 31 -24.82 -22.47 13.24
CA ALA A 31 -25.24 -23.24 12.07
C ALA A 31 -24.38 -24.51 12.01
N SER A 32 -25.02 -25.63 12.35
CA SER A 32 -24.54 -26.98 12.14
C SER A 32 -24.49 -27.26 10.64
N GLY A 33 -23.37 -27.79 10.16
CA GLY A 33 -23.20 -28.27 8.78
C GLY A 33 -22.42 -29.58 8.78
N ALA A 34 -23.07 -30.64 8.29
CA ALA A 34 -22.55 -31.99 8.20
C ALA A 34 -21.33 -32.07 7.25
N VAL A 35 -20.34 -32.88 7.63
CA VAL A 35 -19.17 -33.21 6.80
C VAL A 35 -19.45 -34.53 6.08
N LEU A 36 -19.54 -34.47 4.76
CA LEU A 36 -19.57 -35.63 3.86
C LEU A 36 -18.12 -35.96 3.48
N LEU A 37 -17.62 -37.11 3.91
CA LEU A 37 -16.35 -37.68 3.44
C LEU A 37 -16.59 -38.39 2.11
N VAL A 38 -15.98 -37.88 1.03
CA VAL A 38 -15.87 -38.58 -0.25
C VAL A 38 -14.41 -38.94 -0.47
N ALA A 39 -14.11 -40.24 -0.50
CA ALA A 39 -12.82 -40.77 -0.86
C ALA A 39 -12.68 -40.84 -2.39
N PHE A 40 -11.62 -40.27 -2.94
CA PHE A 40 -11.24 -40.45 -4.35
C PHE A 40 -9.87 -41.14 -4.42
N GLY A 41 -9.82 -42.23 -5.18
CA GLY A 41 -8.63 -43.02 -5.43
C GLY A 41 -7.60 -42.29 -6.29
N MET A 42 -6.32 -42.40 -5.89
CA MET A 42 -5.19 -41.91 -6.68
C MET A 42 -4.77 -42.98 -7.68
N SER A 43 -4.93 -42.70 -8.97
CA SER A 43 -4.21 -43.38 -10.05
C SER A 43 -2.89 -42.66 -10.31
N LEU A 44 -1.80 -43.42 -10.29
CA LEU A 44 -0.45 -42.99 -10.60
C LEU A 44 -0.32 -42.74 -12.12
N PHE A 45 -0.10 -41.49 -12.52
CA PHE A 45 0.41 -41.15 -13.85
C PHE A 45 1.79 -40.52 -13.69
N THR A 46 2.78 -41.16 -14.30
CA THR A 46 4.14 -40.63 -14.47
C THR A 46 4.21 -39.89 -15.80
N PRO A 47 4.55 -38.58 -15.85
CA PRO A 47 4.94 -37.96 -17.10
C PRO A 47 6.45 -38.00 -17.28
N LEU A 48 6.86 -38.51 -18.44
CA LEU A 48 8.18 -38.37 -19.05
C LEU A 48 8.58 -36.88 -19.10
N ALA A 49 9.73 -36.55 -18.53
CA ALA A 49 10.34 -35.23 -18.65
C ALA A 49 11.12 -35.15 -19.98
N LEU A 50 10.61 -34.36 -20.93
CA LEU A 50 11.44 -33.80 -22.01
C LEU A 50 12.12 -32.53 -21.46
N ALA A 51 13.45 -32.57 -21.37
CA ALA A 51 14.28 -31.43 -21.01
C ALA A 51 14.41 -30.49 -22.22
N ASP A 52 13.71 -29.35 -22.16
CA ASP A 52 13.86 -28.26 -23.13
C ASP A 52 14.89 -27.25 -22.59
N GLY A 53 16.11 -27.32 -23.13
CA GLY A 53 17.23 -26.46 -22.77
C GLY A 53 17.04 -25.04 -23.29
N ARG A 54 16.32 -24.19 -22.55
CA ARG A 54 16.41 -22.72 -22.71
C ARG A 54 17.40 -22.15 -21.71
N PRO A 55 18.35 -21.29 -22.13
CA PRO A 55 19.23 -20.61 -21.21
C PRO A 55 18.40 -19.72 -20.28
N SER A 56 18.51 -19.96 -18.98
CA SER A 56 17.93 -19.11 -17.93
C SER A 56 18.48 -17.70 -18.10
N ARG A 57 17.64 -16.76 -18.54
CA ARG A 57 17.93 -15.33 -18.42
C ARG A 57 18.28 -15.09 -16.95
N GLY A 58 19.52 -14.71 -16.67
CA GLY A 58 19.97 -14.45 -15.31
C GLY A 58 19.00 -13.48 -14.65
N GLU A 59 18.34 -13.92 -13.57
CA GLU A 59 17.54 -13.05 -12.74
C GLU A 59 18.45 -11.95 -12.22
N ALA A 60 18.36 -10.76 -12.84
CA ALA A 60 18.98 -9.58 -12.30
C ALA A 60 18.42 -9.40 -10.88
N ARG A 61 19.26 -9.71 -9.88
CA ARG A 61 18.92 -9.58 -8.45
C ARG A 61 18.43 -8.16 -8.22
N ASP A 62 17.16 -8.05 -7.86
CA ASP A 62 16.53 -6.78 -7.53
C ASP A 62 17.09 -6.31 -6.18
N THR A 63 17.89 -5.25 -6.20
CA THR A 63 18.45 -4.66 -4.98
C THR A 63 17.63 -3.45 -4.59
N SER A 64 16.49 -3.65 -3.95
CA SER A 64 15.80 -2.54 -3.26
C SER A 64 16.68 -2.04 -2.11
N ARG A 65 16.70 -0.72 -1.90
CA ARG A 65 17.34 -0.11 -0.73
C ARG A 65 16.25 0.48 0.17
N GLU A 66 16.34 0.15 1.44
CA GLU A 66 15.44 0.68 2.48
C GLU A 66 16.16 1.79 3.26
N PHE A 67 15.44 2.90 3.47
CA PHE A 67 15.88 4.02 4.27
C PHE A 67 14.79 4.34 5.31
N SER A 68 15.17 4.36 6.59
CA SER A 68 14.29 4.82 7.66
C SER A 68 14.47 6.32 7.87
N VAL A 69 13.38 7.09 7.91
CA VAL A 69 13.41 8.55 8.06
C VAL A 69 12.67 8.93 9.35
N ALA A 70 13.39 9.54 10.29
CA ALA A 70 13.05 9.43 11.71
C ALA A 70 12.28 10.61 12.36
N ALA A 71 12.03 11.74 11.68
CA ALA A 71 11.35 12.87 12.34
C ALA A 71 10.32 13.60 11.46
N ALA A 72 10.65 13.86 10.20
CA ALA A 72 9.79 14.67 9.32
C ALA A 72 8.60 13.91 8.72
N LEU A 73 8.51 12.59 8.89
CA LEU A 73 7.34 11.78 8.48
C LEU A 73 6.24 11.73 9.55
N ARG A 74 6.46 12.34 10.72
CA ARG A 74 5.56 12.18 11.88
C ARG A 74 4.23 12.90 11.68
N SER A 75 3.18 12.12 11.45
CA SER A 75 1.78 12.61 11.41
C SER A 75 0.98 12.26 12.68
N HIS A 76 1.31 11.15 13.35
CA HIS A 76 0.57 10.63 14.49
C HIS A 76 1.48 10.28 15.68
N PRO A 77 0.93 10.15 16.90
CA PRO A 77 1.58 9.42 17.98
C PRO A 77 1.81 7.95 17.58
N ARG A 78 2.98 7.42 17.92
CA ARG A 78 3.40 6.03 17.69
C ARG A 78 4.12 5.49 18.93
N PRO A 79 4.22 4.16 19.09
CA PRO A 79 4.98 3.59 20.20
C PRO A 79 6.46 3.95 20.08
N ALA A 80 7.14 3.99 21.22
CA ALA A 80 8.59 4.23 21.26
C ALA A 80 9.30 3.17 20.41
N GLY A 81 10.25 3.60 19.56
CA GLY A 81 11.01 2.69 18.69
C GLY A 81 10.29 2.20 17.43
N ALA A 82 9.02 2.53 17.20
CA ALA A 82 8.42 2.36 15.86
C ALA A 82 8.91 3.47 14.90
N PRO A 83 9.01 3.23 13.59
CA PRO A 83 9.35 4.28 12.62
C PRO A 83 8.19 5.29 12.42
N ASP A 84 8.51 6.55 12.10
CA ASP A 84 7.50 7.53 11.61
C ASP A 84 7.09 7.26 10.16
N GLY A 85 7.92 6.53 9.42
CA GLY A 85 7.64 6.04 8.09
C GLY A 85 8.85 5.31 7.53
N VAL A 86 8.63 4.64 6.41
CA VAL A 86 9.65 3.93 5.64
C VAL A 86 9.72 4.51 4.24
N VAL A 87 10.93 4.68 3.72
CA VAL A 87 11.17 5.10 2.34
C VAL A 87 12.01 4.05 1.66
N ALA A 88 11.60 3.64 0.47
CA ALA A 88 12.32 2.70 -0.36
C ALA A 88 12.41 3.19 -1.79
N TRP A 89 13.40 2.68 -2.50
CA TRP A 89 13.57 2.92 -3.92
C TRP A 89 14.17 1.67 -4.59
N SER A 90 13.63 1.30 -5.76
CA SER A 90 14.16 0.17 -6.54
C SER A 90 15.28 0.63 -7.44
N THR A 91 16.39 -0.11 -7.41
CA THR A 91 17.57 0.16 -8.24
C THR A 91 17.40 -0.26 -9.70
N ARG A 92 16.36 -1.03 -10.07
CA ARG A 92 16.06 -1.28 -11.50
C ARG A 92 15.77 0.00 -12.28
N ALA A 93 15.29 1.02 -11.58
CA ALA A 93 15.07 2.35 -12.13
C ALA A 93 16.35 3.14 -12.45
N ARG A 94 17.49 2.76 -11.85
CA ARG A 94 18.77 3.49 -11.88
C ARG A 94 19.34 3.69 -13.30
N ALA A 95 18.83 2.97 -14.29
CA ALA A 95 19.25 3.10 -15.67
C ALA A 95 18.72 4.37 -16.38
N ARG A 96 17.75 5.12 -15.81
CA ARG A 96 17.03 6.15 -16.58
C ARG A 96 17.10 7.59 -16.09
N GLN A 97 17.15 7.88 -14.79
CA GLN A 97 17.41 9.18 -14.13
C GLN A 97 17.00 9.05 -12.65
N ALA A 98 17.08 10.13 -11.84
CA ALA A 98 16.53 10.13 -10.49
C ALA A 98 14.98 10.15 -10.53
N PRO A 99 14.28 9.40 -9.65
CA PRO A 99 12.82 9.28 -9.69
C PRO A 99 12.16 10.64 -9.42
N ASP A 100 11.45 11.20 -10.40
CA ASP A 100 10.68 12.44 -10.21
C ASP A 100 9.24 12.18 -9.72
N ALA A 101 8.91 10.92 -9.44
CA ALA A 101 7.62 10.49 -8.95
C ALA A 101 7.69 9.75 -7.61
N ALA A 102 6.60 9.80 -6.85
CA ALA A 102 6.43 9.09 -5.59
C ALA A 102 5.13 8.27 -5.57
N VAL A 103 5.22 7.07 -5.02
CA VAL A 103 4.08 6.23 -4.64
C VAL A 103 3.99 6.27 -3.12
N VAL A 104 2.89 6.81 -2.60
CA VAL A 104 2.65 6.92 -1.15
C VAL A 104 1.56 5.94 -0.76
N PHE A 105 1.90 4.97 0.10
CA PHE A 105 0.98 3.95 0.56
C PHE A 105 0.43 4.29 1.95
N LEU A 106 -0.87 4.55 2.01
CA LEU A 106 -1.65 4.93 3.18
C LEU A 106 -2.38 3.70 3.73
N HIS A 107 -1.91 3.20 4.86
CA HIS A 107 -2.41 1.96 5.43
C HIS A 107 -3.73 2.11 6.20
N GLY A 108 -4.43 1.01 6.42
CA GLY A 108 -5.65 0.96 7.22
C GLY A 108 -5.43 0.99 8.72
N TRP A 109 -6.51 0.71 9.45
CA TRP A 109 -6.47 0.52 10.90
C TRP A 109 -5.48 -0.56 11.31
N ASN A 110 -4.91 -0.42 12.51
CA ASN A 110 -3.95 -1.36 13.09
C ASN A 110 -2.66 -1.58 12.27
N GLY A 111 -2.44 -0.84 11.19
CA GLY A 111 -1.23 -0.96 10.39
C GLY A 111 0.00 -0.38 11.09
N CYS A 112 1.09 -1.14 11.09
CA CYS A 112 2.43 -0.64 11.37
C CYS A 112 3.18 -0.58 10.06
N VAL A 113 3.81 0.54 9.73
CA VAL A 113 4.58 0.65 8.49
C VAL A 113 5.74 -0.35 8.44
N ARG A 114 6.27 -0.78 9.58
CA ARG A 114 7.33 -1.80 9.63
C ARG A 114 6.84 -3.19 9.22
N HIS A 115 5.64 -3.60 9.66
CA HIS A 115 5.02 -4.86 9.21
C HIS A 115 4.68 -4.77 7.72
N ILE A 116 4.19 -3.62 7.29
CA ILE A 116 3.77 -3.42 5.90
C ILE A 116 4.98 -3.42 4.95
N ALA A 117 6.08 -2.79 5.35
CA ALA A 117 7.29 -2.66 4.55
C ALA A 117 8.00 -3.99 4.30
N ALA A 118 8.22 -4.76 5.36
CA ALA A 118 9.15 -5.88 5.37
C ALA A 118 8.44 -7.25 5.25
N PRO A 119 9.15 -8.31 4.80
CA PRO A 119 8.67 -9.68 4.84
C PRO A 119 8.82 -10.31 6.23
N GLY A 120 8.25 -11.51 6.39
CA GLY A 120 8.47 -12.34 7.57
C GLY A 120 7.66 -11.90 8.79
N SER A 121 8.03 -12.37 9.98
CA SER A 121 7.39 -11.95 11.24
C SER A 121 8.14 -10.75 11.80
N VAL A 122 7.45 -9.61 11.90
CA VAL A 122 8.08 -8.33 12.25
C VAL A 122 7.33 -7.73 13.42
N ALA A 123 8.06 -7.18 14.41
CA ALA A 123 7.50 -6.37 15.48
C ALA A 123 7.48 -4.89 15.08
N CYS A 124 6.45 -4.15 15.50
CA CYS A 124 6.30 -2.76 15.08
C CYS A 124 7.37 -1.86 15.70
N ALA A 125 7.58 -2.04 17.01
CA ALA A 125 8.60 -1.34 17.80
C ALA A 125 9.71 -2.30 18.23
N ALA A 126 10.92 -1.77 18.40
CA ALA A 126 12.02 -2.52 18.98
C ALA A 126 11.64 -3.00 20.40
N GLY A 127 11.90 -4.29 20.67
CA GLY A 127 11.61 -4.90 21.97
C GLY A 127 10.21 -5.51 22.13
N GLU A 128 9.29 -5.35 21.17
CA GLU A 128 7.97 -6.00 21.20
C GLU A 128 8.00 -7.42 20.59
N SER A 129 8.75 -8.36 21.17
CA SER A 129 8.87 -9.72 20.60
C SER A 129 7.56 -10.53 20.61
N SER A 130 6.71 -10.33 21.61
CA SER A 130 5.44 -11.06 21.79
C SER A 130 4.31 -10.62 20.84
N ARG A 131 4.56 -9.65 19.96
CA ARG A 131 3.53 -9.02 19.10
C ARG A 131 3.95 -8.92 17.64
N SER A 132 4.83 -9.80 17.19
CA SER A 132 5.24 -9.83 15.79
C SER A 132 4.06 -10.26 14.90
N GLU A 133 3.79 -9.51 13.83
CA GLU A 133 2.75 -9.83 12.85
C GLU A 133 3.38 -10.25 11.51
N PRO A 134 2.65 -11.01 10.67
CA PRO A 134 3.10 -11.30 9.31
C PRO A 134 3.24 -10.02 8.49
N GLY A 135 4.44 -9.78 7.98
CA GLY A 135 4.75 -8.66 7.14
C GLY A 135 4.24 -8.82 5.71
N TRP A 136 3.99 -7.70 5.04
CA TRP A 136 3.36 -7.67 3.71
C TRP A 136 4.37 -7.57 2.57
N ASP A 137 5.63 -7.29 2.87
CA ASP A 137 6.70 -7.17 1.88
C ASP A 137 6.39 -6.17 0.74
N LEU A 138 5.77 -5.03 1.09
CA LEU A 138 5.35 -4.04 0.10
C LEU A 138 6.53 -3.37 -0.60
N ILE A 139 7.72 -3.33 0.04
CA ILE A 139 8.94 -2.85 -0.62
C ILE A 139 9.28 -3.74 -1.82
N ALA A 140 9.26 -5.07 -1.65
CA ALA A 140 9.51 -5.97 -2.77
C ALA A 140 8.37 -5.95 -3.79
N ALA A 141 7.11 -5.76 -3.36
CA ALA A 141 6.00 -5.58 -4.29
C ALA A 141 6.16 -4.34 -5.18
N HIS A 142 6.57 -3.20 -4.60
CA HIS A 142 6.93 -1.99 -5.36
C HIS A 142 8.09 -2.24 -6.32
N ALA A 143 9.16 -2.91 -5.86
CA ALA A 143 10.31 -3.21 -6.70
C ALA A 143 9.95 -4.15 -7.88
N ARG A 144 9.12 -5.17 -7.64
CA ARG A 144 8.58 -6.07 -8.68
C ARG A 144 7.72 -5.35 -9.71
N ALA A 145 7.04 -4.26 -9.34
CA ALA A 145 6.26 -3.45 -10.28
C ALA A 145 7.16 -2.81 -11.36
N GLY A 146 8.45 -2.61 -11.05
CA GLY A 146 9.43 -2.03 -11.96
C GLY A 146 9.21 -0.53 -12.23
N THR A 147 8.51 0.17 -11.33
CA THR A 147 8.25 1.61 -11.47
C THR A 147 9.46 2.43 -11.00
N ASP A 148 9.82 3.47 -11.74
CA ASP A 148 10.84 4.45 -11.33
C ASP A 148 10.24 5.54 -10.44
N SER A 149 10.00 5.17 -9.18
CA SER A 149 9.43 6.07 -8.19
C SER A 149 10.02 5.84 -6.81
N LEU A 150 10.01 6.88 -5.97
CA LEU A 150 10.12 6.69 -4.52
C LEU A 150 8.90 5.93 -4.02
N PHE A 151 9.10 5.04 -3.05
CA PHE A 151 8.01 4.38 -2.32
C PHE A 151 8.02 4.86 -0.88
N ILE A 152 6.91 5.47 -0.45
CA ILE A 152 6.80 6.15 0.86
C ILE A 152 5.66 5.50 1.64
N LEU A 153 5.98 5.03 2.84
CA LEU A 153 5.07 4.39 3.77
C LEU A 153 5.01 5.23 5.05
N PRO A 154 4.19 6.28 5.13
CA PRO A 154 4.09 7.08 6.34
C PRO A 154 3.27 6.34 7.42
N GLN A 155 3.67 6.48 8.69
CA GLN A 155 2.92 5.91 9.80
C GLN A 155 1.66 6.73 10.06
N LEU A 156 0.51 6.10 9.83
CA LEU A 156 -0.80 6.64 10.21
C LEU A 156 -1.14 6.23 11.65
N ALA A 157 -2.38 6.46 12.07
CA ALA A 157 -2.82 6.19 13.44
C ALA A 157 -2.59 4.72 13.86
N TRP A 158 -1.60 4.50 14.73
CA TRP A 158 -1.23 3.16 15.19
C TRP A 158 -2.32 2.55 16.09
N LYS A 159 -2.78 1.34 15.74
CA LYS A 159 -3.79 0.58 16.51
C LYS A 159 -5.05 1.38 16.85
N LYS A 160 -5.43 2.33 16.01
CA LYS A 160 -6.69 3.07 16.12
C LYS A 160 -7.63 2.66 15.01
N ARG A 161 -8.91 2.54 15.37
CA ARG A 161 -10.02 2.39 14.43
C ARG A 161 -10.39 3.74 13.80
N SER A 162 -9.41 4.41 13.20
CA SER A 162 -9.59 5.72 12.56
C SER A 162 -8.70 5.86 11.33
N GLY A 163 -9.23 6.46 10.25
CA GLY A 163 -8.45 6.88 9.09
C GLY A 163 -7.95 8.33 9.16
N ASN A 164 -8.04 8.95 10.35
CA ASN A 164 -7.69 10.35 10.59
C ASN A 164 -6.36 10.71 9.91
N PRO A 165 -6.32 11.80 9.12
CA PRO A 165 -5.11 12.21 8.41
C PRO A 165 -3.97 12.67 9.34
N GLY A 166 -4.24 12.92 10.62
CA GLY A 166 -3.28 13.51 11.55
C GLY A 166 -2.83 14.86 11.01
N ARG A 167 -1.52 15.08 10.98
CA ARG A 167 -0.90 16.27 10.39
C ARG A 167 -0.97 16.30 8.87
N PHE A 168 -1.23 15.20 8.17
CA PHE A 168 -1.38 15.21 6.70
C PHE A 168 -2.66 15.89 6.21
N ARG A 169 -3.47 16.47 7.11
CA ARG A 169 -4.48 17.46 6.73
C ARG A 169 -3.86 18.82 6.39
N GLU A 170 -2.66 19.10 6.89
CA GLU A 170 -1.89 20.32 6.69
C GLU A 170 -0.96 20.14 5.48
N ARG A 171 -0.97 21.10 4.56
CA ARG A 171 -0.12 21.05 3.35
C ARG A 171 1.36 21.01 3.74
N GLU A 172 1.75 21.83 4.71
CA GLU A 172 3.13 22.02 5.13
C GLU A 172 3.72 20.73 5.72
N ALA A 173 2.92 19.98 6.48
CA ALA A 173 3.35 18.70 7.03
C ALA A 173 3.50 17.63 5.94
N TRP A 174 2.62 17.64 4.95
CA TRP A 174 2.72 16.77 3.78
C TRP A 174 3.95 17.11 2.90
N ASP A 175 4.20 18.39 2.64
CA ASP A 175 5.38 18.84 1.90
C ASP A 175 6.68 18.49 2.62
N ALA A 176 6.73 18.70 3.94
CA ALA A 176 7.88 18.30 4.76
C ALA A 176 8.12 16.78 4.71
N MET A 177 7.05 15.97 4.66
CA MET A 177 7.16 14.52 4.53
C MET A 177 7.78 14.12 3.18
N LEU A 178 7.29 14.68 2.08
CA LEU A 178 7.82 14.42 0.74
C LEU A 178 9.28 14.87 0.60
N GLU A 179 9.63 16.03 1.14
CA GLU A 179 11.00 16.54 1.14
C GLU A 179 11.93 15.64 1.98
N ALA A 180 11.48 15.18 3.14
CA ALA A 180 12.27 14.27 3.96
C ALA A 180 12.50 12.91 3.27
N ALA A 181 11.49 12.39 2.58
CA ALA A 181 11.63 11.16 1.81
C ALA A 181 12.63 11.32 0.65
N ARG A 182 12.55 12.45 -0.07
CA ARG A 182 13.51 12.80 -1.12
C ARG A 182 14.93 12.95 -0.56
N SER A 183 15.08 13.66 0.55
CA SER A 183 16.37 13.93 1.18
C SER A 183 17.03 12.69 1.81
N ALA A 184 16.27 11.62 2.05
CA ALA A 184 16.80 10.33 2.50
C ALA A 184 17.64 9.62 1.41
N LEU A 185 17.47 9.98 0.14
CA LEU A 185 18.30 9.46 -0.94
C LEU A 185 19.72 10.04 -0.90
N PRO A 186 20.74 9.27 -1.33
CA PRO A 186 22.07 9.79 -1.61
C PRO A 186 22.01 10.99 -2.55
N ALA A 187 22.87 12.00 -2.35
CA ALA A 187 22.83 13.25 -3.11
C ALA A 187 22.87 13.05 -4.64
N ALA A 188 23.63 12.07 -5.14
CA ALA A 188 23.73 11.73 -6.56
C ALA A 188 22.47 11.07 -7.13
N GLU A 189 21.60 10.53 -6.27
CA GLU A 189 20.37 9.81 -6.64
C GLU A 189 19.11 10.63 -6.30
N ARG A 190 19.29 11.78 -5.66
CA ARG A 190 18.21 12.64 -5.18
C ARG A 190 17.60 13.44 -6.34
N PRO A 191 16.29 13.30 -6.62
CA PRO A 191 15.64 14.12 -7.64
C PRO A 191 15.59 15.59 -7.19
N ALA A 192 15.58 16.51 -8.14
CA ALA A 192 15.43 17.95 -7.84
C ALA A 192 14.08 18.24 -7.18
N SER A 193 13.02 17.59 -7.65
CA SER A 193 11.67 17.69 -7.10
C SER A 193 10.86 16.44 -7.41
N LEU A 194 9.81 16.20 -6.60
CA LEU A 194 8.78 15.21 -6.90
C LEU A 194 7.64 15.92 -7.64
N ARG A 195 7.45 15.57 -8.91
CA ARG A 195 6.48 16.18 -9.83
C ARG A 195 5.16 15.44 -9.86
N ARG A 196 5.18 14.14 -9.54
CA ARG A 196 4.01 13.26 -9.58
C ARG A 196 3.89 12.45 -8.30
N VAL A 197 2.67 12.39 -7.78
CA VAL A 197 2.31 11.54 -6.64
C VAL A 197 1.21 10.57 -7.05
N VAL A 198 1.42 9.30 -6.72
CA VAL A 198 0.42 8.23 -6.73
C VAL A 198 0.06 7.94 -5.29
N LEU A 199 -1.22 8.10 -4.91
CA LEU A 199 -1.70 7.65 -3.61
C LEU A 199 -2.25 6.23 -3.73
N VAL A 200 -1.78 5.33 -2.88
CA VAL A 200 -2.38 4.01 -2.70
C VAL A 200 -2.94 3.96 -1.29
N ALA A 201 -4.25 3.78 -1.15
CA ALA A 201 -4.90 3.73 0.16
C ALA A 201 -5.55 2.37 0.38
N HIS A 202 -5.28 1.75 1.52
CA HIS A 202 -5.90 0.50 1.95
C HIS A 202 -6.83 0.72 3.12
N SER A 203 -8.02 0.10 3.06
CA SER A 203 -9.00 0.17 4.15
C SER A 203 -9.26 1.63 4.57
N ALA A 204 -9.10 1.99 5.84
CA ALA A 204 -9.30 3.35 6.35
C ALA A 204 -8.30 4.41 5.87
N GLY A 205 -7.22 4.04 5.15
CA GLY A 205 -6.27 5.01 4.58
C GLY A 205 -6.93 5.99 3.60
N PHE A 206 -8.14 5.70 3.10
CA PHE A 206 -8.88 6.58 2.19
C PHE A 206 -9.24 7.94 2.82
N GLU A 207 -9.46 8.01 4.14
CA GLU A 207 -9.74 9.27 4.83
C GLU A 207 -8.53 10.21 4.75
N THR A 208 -7.33 9.65 4.91
CA THR A 208 -6.08 10.40 4.73
C THR A 208 -5.89 10.80 3.27
N ALA A 209 -6.21 9.92 2.33
CA ALA A 209 -6.16 10.25 0.90
C ALA A 209 -7.09 11.44 0.58
N LEU A 210 -8.34 11.41 1.03
CA LEU A 210 -9.31 12.50 0.82
C LEU A 210 -8.85 13.83 1.42
N ALA A 211 -8.14 13.82 2.55
CA ALA A 211 -7.56 15.04 3.11
C ALA A 211 -6.49 15.62 2.17
N ILE A 212 -5.56 14.78 1.69
CA ILE A 212 -4.48 15.19 0.79
C ILE A 212 -5.04 15.70 -0.55
N LEU A 213 -6.03 15.00 -1.13
CA LEU A 213 -6.65 15.40 -2.39
C LEU A 213 -7.29 16.80 -2.36
N GLY A 214 -7.63 17.29 -1.17
CA GLY A 214 -8.19 18.64 -1.00
C GLY A 214 -7.21 19.76 -1.30
N TYR A 215 -5.90 19.49 -1.31
CA TYR A 215 -4.89 20.52 -1.49
C TYR A 215 -3.71 20.10 -2.39
N GLU A 216 -3.41 18.82 -2.59
CA GLU A 216 -2.20 18.40 -3.32
C GLU A 216 -2.43 18.28 -4.84
N PRO A 217 -1.96 19.24 -5.66
CA PRO A 217 -2.13 19.18 -7.10
C PRO A 217 -1.29 18.09 -7.79
N ARG A 218 -0.19 17.63 -7.17
CA ARG A 218 0.70 16.62 -7.75
C ARG A 218 0.11 15.21 -7.73
N VAL A 219 -0.99 14.98 -6.97
CA VAL A 219 -1.68 13.68 -7.02
C VAL A 219 -2.40 13.55 -8.35
N THR A 220 -1.90 12.62 -9.17
CA THR A 220 -2.46 12.30 -10.50
C THR A 220 -3.16 10.94 -10.49
N ASP A 221 -2.79 10.05 -9.58
CA ASP A 221 -3.36 8.71 -9.49
C ASP A 221 -3.75 8.39 -8.06
N VAL A 222 -4.90 7.76 -7.90
CA VAL A 222 -5.37 7.21 -6.63
C VAL A 222 -5.76 5.76 -6.84
N ILE A 223 -5.17 4.85 -6.07
CA ILE A 223 -5.57 3.45 -5.98
C ILE A 223 -6.20 3.21 -4.62
N LEU A 224 -7.45 2.74 -4.59
CA LEU A 224 -8.18 2.37 -3.37
C LEU A 224 -8.28 0.85 -3.29
N LEU A 225 -7.66 0.25 -2.26
CA LEU A 225 -7.65 -1.18 -1.99
C LEU A 225 -8.70 -1.51 -0.92
N ASP A 226 -9.90 -1.87 -1.36
CA ASP A 226 -11.10 -2.12 -0.54
C ASP A 226 -11.30 -1.04 0.53
N ALA A 227 -11.15 0.22 0.09
CA ALA A 227 -10.95 1.38 0.96
C ALA A 227 -12.06 2.43 0.84
N MET A 228 -12.90 2.40 -0.20
CA MET A 228 -13.90 3.45 -0.46
C MET A 228 -15.14 3.32 0.45
N TYR A 229 -14.99 3.51 1.76
CA TYR A 229 -16.13 3.42 2.68
C TYR A 229 -16.99 4.68 2.70
N ASP A 230 -16.47 5.81 2.21
CA ASP A 230 -17.18 7.08 2.06
C ASP A 230 -16.52 7.98 0.99
N GLY A 231 -17.01 9.21 0.80
CA GLY A 231 -16.40 10.26 -0.03
C GLY A 231 -16.54 10.04 -1.54
N ALA A 232 -17.58 9.32 -1.96
CA ALA A 232 -17.80 8.97 -3.37
C ALA A 232 -17.93 10.21 -4.28
N ASP A 233 -18.59 11.25 -3.79
CA ASP A 233 -18.71 12.56 -4.42
C ASP A 233 -17.35 13.25 -4.57
N ARG A 234 -16.54 13.29 -3.50
CA ARG A 234 -15.22 13.93 -3.48
C ARG A 234 -14.22 13.23 -4.40
N PHE A 235 -14.22 11.89 -4.42
CA PHE A 235 -13.40 11.14 -5.37
C PHE A 235 -13.84 11.35 -6.81
N ALA A 236 -15.15 11.36 -7.08
CA ALA A 236 -15.68 11.64 -8.41
C ALA A 236 -15.35 13.08 -8.85
N GLU A 237 -15.46 14.06 -7.97
CA GLU A 237 -15.05 15.44 -8.22
C GLU A 237 -13.56 15.53 -8.55
N TRP A 238 -12.70 14.96 -7.70
CA TRP A 238 -11.25 14.97 -7.92
C TRP A 238 -10.87 14.41 -9.29
N VAL A 239 -11.37 13.21 -9.64
CA VAL A 239 -11.02 12.54 -10.90
C VAL A 239 -11.63 13.23 -12.12
N THR A 240 -12.76 13.91 -11.96
CA THR A 240 -13.40 14.66 -13.04
C THR A 240 -12.91 16.10 -13.16
N ALA A 241 -12.04 16.59 -12.27
CA ALA A 241 -11.51 17.95 -12.32
C ALA A 241 -10.33 18.12 -13.30
N ALA A 242 -9.63 17.05 -13.68
CA ALA A 242 -8.52 17.13 -14.64
C ALA A 242 -8.42 15.88 -15.52
N PRO A 243 -8.07 16.01 -16.82
CA PRO A 243 -8.06 14.88 -17.76
C PRO A 243 -6.95 13.85 -17.49
N ASN A 244 -5.89 14.24 -16.78
CA ASN A 244 -4.77 13.38 -16.43
C ASN A 244 -4.95 12.65 -15.08
N ARG A 245 -6.08 12.84 -14.39
CA ARG A 245 -6.35 12.17 -13.11
C ARG A 245 -7.00 10.81 -13.31
N ARG A 246 -6.52 9.82 -12.57
CA ARG A 246 -7.02 8.44 -12.60
C ARG A 246 -7.33 7.92 -11.21
N LEU A 247 -8.50 7.29 -11.09
CA LEU A 247 -8.95 6.60 -9.88
C LEU A 247 -9.08 5.11 -10.19
N VAL A 248 -8.45 4.26 -9.40
CA VAL A 248 -8.60 2.80 -9.45
C VAL A 248 -9.26 2.36 -8.15
N SER A 249 -10.46 1.81 -8.23
CA SER A 249 -11.16 1.26 -7.08
C SER A 249 -11.15 -0.26 -7.14
N VAL A 250 -10.39 -0.89 -6.25
CA VAL A 250 -10.32 -2.34 -6.09
C VAL A 250 -11.22 -2.74 -4.93
N HIS A 251 -12.17 -3.66 -5.13
CA HIS A 251 -13.07 -4.10 -4.06
C HIS A 251 -13.55 -5.53 -4.25
N ARG A 252 -14.10 -6.11 -3.17
CA ARG A 252 -14.55 -7.52 -3.15
C ARG A 252 -15.99 -7.73 -3.66
N GLY A 253 -16.60 -6.69 -4.23
CA GLY A 253 -18.00 -6.73 -4.69
C GLY A 253 -19.05 -6.82 -3.59
N GLN A 254 -18.74 -6.38 -2.37
CA GLN A 254 -19.67 -6.38 -1.23
C GLN A 254 -19.44 -5.20 -0.29
N GLY A 255 -20.46 -4.86 0.50
CA GLY A 255 -20.39 -3.87 1.57
C GLY A 255 -20.25 -2.41 1.10
N GLY A 256 -19.73 -1.56 2.00
CA GLY A 256 -19.51 -0.13 1.77
C GLY A 256 -18.67 0.18 0.52
N PRO A 257 -17.47 -0.40 0.35
CA PRO A 257 -16.59 -0.14 -0.79
C PRO A 257 -17.27 -0.33 -2.14
N ASP A 258 -18.06 -1.39 -2.29
CA ASP A 258 -18.82 -1.68 -3.50
C ASP A 258 -19.93 -0.65 -3.76
N ARG A 259 -20.72 -0.29 -2.73
CA ARG A 259 -21.77 0.73 -2.85
C ARG A 259 -21.19 2.09 -3.25
N HIS A 260 -20.15 2.56 -2.59
CA HIS A 260 -19.54 3.87 -2.89
C HIS A 260 -18.81 3.87 -4.23
N THR A 261 -18.20 2.75 -4.64
CA THR A 261 -17.60 2.61 -5.97
C THR A 261 -18.66 2.76 -7.07
N ARG A 262 -19.83 2.12 -6.91
CA ARG A 262 -20.96 2.30 -7.85
C ARG A 262 -21.45 3.75 -7.90
N THR A 263 -21.57 4.41 -6.76
CA THR A 263 -21.96 5.83 -6.69
C THR A 263 -20.96 6.71 -7.43
N THR A 264 -19.67 6.54 -7.16
CA THR A 264 -18.58 7.26 -7.84
C THR A 264 -18.64 7.02 -9.35
N ALA A 265 -18.79 5.77 -9.79
CA ALA A 265 -18.90 5.41 -11.19
C ALA A 265 -20.09 6.08 -11.89
N ARG A 266 -21.24 6.20 -11.22
CA ARG A 266 -22.42 6.91 -11.76
C ARG A 266 -22.12 8.38 -11.99
N ILE A 267 -21.49 9.05 -11.01
CA ILE A 267 -21.13 10.47 -11.11
C ILE A 267 -20.10 10.70 -12.23
N VAL A 268 -19.06 9.86 -12.30
CA VAL A 268 -18.02 9.96 -13.34
C VAL A 268 -18.61 9.75 -14.73
N ARG A 269 -19.47 8.74 -14.93
CA ARG A 269 -20.17 8.53 -16.21
C ARG A 269 -21.02 9.72 -16.62
N HIS A 270 -21.74 10.32 -15.66
CA HIS A 270 -22.56 11.48 -15.93
C HIS A 270 -21.72 12.68 -16.37
N LYS A 271 -20.57 12.93 -15.73
CA LYS A 271 -19.70 14.08 -16.02
C LYS A 271 -18.75 13.89 -17.22
N ARG A 272 -18.32 12.66 -17.51
CA ARG A 272 -17.25 12.36 -18.49
C ARG A 272 -17.67 11.37 -19.58
N GLY A 273 -18.91 10.88 -19.58
CA GLY A 273 -19.43 9.91 -20.54
C GLY A 273 -19.18 8.44 -20.14
N ALA A 274 -19.85 7.52 -20.84
CA ALA A 274 -19.82 6.09 -20.50
C ALA A 274 -18.42 5.45 -20.56
N GLY A 275 -17.58 5.88 -21.51
CA GLY A 275 -16.21 5.39 -21.68
C GLY A 275 -15.23 5.84 -20.59
N ALA A 276 -15.63 6.74 -19.69
CA ALA A 276 -14.79 7.19 -18.59
C ALA A 276 -14.66 6.17 -17.44
N VAL A 277 -15.47 5.09 -17.47
CA VAL A 277 -15.47 4.04 -16.45
C VAL A 277 -15.26 2.67 -17.08
N VAL A 278 -14.17 2.01 -16.72
CA VAL A 278 -13.86 0.64 -17.17
C VAL A 278 -13.97 -0.33 -15.99
N HIS A 279 -14.58 -1.49 -16.22
CA HIS A 279 -14.67 -2.58 -15.25
C HIS A 279 -13.71 -3.68 -15.65
N VAL A 280 -12.93 -4.16 -14.70
CA VAL A 280 -11.88 -5.18 -14.90
C VAL A 280 -12.06 -6.28 -13.85
N SER A 281 -11.93 -7.53 -14.30
CA SER A 281 -11.97 -8.72 -13.44
C SER A 281 -10.86 -9.73 -13.77
N ALA A 282 -9.80 -9.28 -14.46
CA ALA A 282 -8.75 -10.15 -15.01
C ALA A 282 -7.43 -10.06 -14.23
N ASP A 283 -6.71 -11.17 -14.23
CA ASP A 283 -5.27 -11.26 -13.93
C ASP A 283 -4.60 -11.91 -15.16
N PRO A 284 -3.66 -11.22 -15.87
CA PRO A 284 -3.08 -9.93 -15.55
C PRO A 284 -4.02 -8.75 -15.75
N LEU A 285 -3.79 -7.67 -15.00
CA LEU A 285 -4.51 -6.41 -15.15
C LEU A 285 -4.13 -5.73 -16.50
N PRO A 286 -5.11 -5.23 -17.26
CA PRO A 286 -4.87 -4.42 -18.45
C PRO A 286 -4.36 -3.03 -18.05
N SER A 287 -3.90 -2.24 -19.03
CA SER A 287 -3.48 -0.86 -18.77
C SER A 287 -4.61 -0.01 -18.18
N LEU A 288 -4.35 0.61 -17.03
CA LEU A 288 -5.31 1.39 -16.25
C LEU A 288 -5.32 2.85 -16.72
N ARG A 289 -5.92 3.11 -17.90
CA ARG A 289 -5.92 4.46 -18.54
C ARG A 289 -7.22 5.23 -18.38
N ALA A 290 -8.32 4.56 -18.06
CA ALA A 290 -9.61 5.23 -17.89
C ALA A 290 -9.57 6.17 -16.67
N PRO A 291 -10.31 7.30 -16.69
CA PRO A 291 -10.48 8.17 -15.53
C PRO A 291 -10.86 7.37 -14.28
N LEU A 292 -11.83 6.45 -14.37
CA LEU A 292 -12.12 5.50 -13.31
C LEU A 292 -11.99 4.06 -13.81
N THR A 293 -11.17 3.26 -13.13
CA THR A 293 -11.14 1.80 -13.31
C THR A 293 -11.68 1.13 -12.06
N VAL A 294 -12.67 0.25 -12.24
CA VAL A 294 -13.26 -0.56 -11.17
C VAL A 294 -12.73 -1.98 -11.32
N VAL A 295 -12.04 -2.46 -10.28
CA VAL A 295 -11.46 -3.81 -10.24
C VAL A 295 -12.19 -4.62 -9.19
N ARG A 296 -12.90 -5.67 -9.60
CA ARG A 296 -13.50 -6.63 -8.66
C ARG A 296 -12.57 -7.81 -8.46
N THR A 297 -12.37 -8.23 -7.22
CA THR A 297 -11.44 -9.31 -6.87
C THR A 297 -11.99 -10.22 -5.76
N HIS A 298 -11.46 -11.44 -5.71
CA HIS A 298 -11.73 -12.41 -4.64
C HIS A 298 -10.69 -12.38 -3.51
N VAL A 299 -9.58 -11.65 -3.72
CA VAL A 299 -8.51 -11.50 -2.72
C VAL A 299 -9.08 -10.95 -1.42
N ALA A 300 -8.70 -11.58 -0.30
CA ALA A 300 -9.19 -11.19 1.01
C ALA A 300 -8.74 -9.76 1.37
N HIS A 301 -9.55 -9.05 2.15
CA HIS A 301 -9.33 -7.63 2.47
C HIS A 301 -7.91 -7.34 2.98
N ARG A 302 -7.38 -8.22 3.85
CA ARG A 302 -6.07 -8.04 4.48
C ARG A 302 -4.91 -8.32 3.51
N ASP A 303 -5.15 -9.11 2.47
CA ASP A 303 -4.11 -9.58 1.55
C ASP A 303 -4.03 -8.73 0.27
N LEU A 304 -5.04 -7.88 0.00
CA LEU A 304 -5.09 -7.01 -1.18
C LEU A 304 -3.80 -6.23 -1.45
N PRO A 305 -3.17 -5.54 -0.47
CA PRO A 305 -1.92 -4.83 -0.72
C PRO A 305 -0.80 -5.75 -1.16
N LYS A 306 -0.65 -6.90 -0.50
CA LYS A 306 0.42 -7.86 -0.77
C LYS A 306 0.26 -8.48 -2.16
N GLU A 307 -0.95 -8.86 -2.52
CA GLU A 307 -1.23 -9.61 -3.75
C GLU A 307 -1.36 -8.72 -4.99
N MET A 308 -1.88 -7.49 -4.85
CA MET A 308 -2.25 -6.69 -6.02
C MET A 308 -1.37 -5.47 -6.26
N LEU A 309 -0.60 -4.98 -5.28
CA LEU A 309 0.15 -3.72 -5.42
C LEU A 309 1.09 -3.74 -6.63
N ALA A 310 1.87 -4.81 -6.81
CA ALA A 310 2.81 -4.93 -7.92
C ALA A 310 2.10 -4.84 -9.28
N SER A 311 1.05 -5.63 -9.48
CA SER A 311 0.27 -5.66 -10.73
C SER A 311 -0.45 -4.33 -10.99
N LEU A 312 -0.98 -3.67 -9.96
CA LEU A 312 -1.66 -2.38 -10.09
C LEU A 312 -0.69 -1.27 -10.50
N LEU A 313 0.47 -1.18 -9.84
CA LEU A 313 1.50 -0.21 -10.18
C LEU A 313 2.08 -0.47 -11.58
N HIS A 314 2.30 -1.73 -11.95
CA HIS A 314 2.71 -2.11 -13.30
C HIS A 314 1.67 -1.69 -14.35
N ALA A 315 0.39 -1.96 -14.09
CA ALA A 315 -0.71 -1.67 -15.02
C ALA A 315 -1.03 -0.16 -15.14
N LEU A 316 -0.70 0.65 -14.12
CA LEU A 316 -0.73 2.11 -14.23
C LEU A 316 0.26 2.66 -15.27
N GLY A 317 1.28 1.87 -15.63
CA GLY A 317 2.31 2.22 -16.60
C GLY A 317 3.44 3.05 -16.01
N ASP A 318 4.18 3.75 -16.87
CA ASP A 318 5.31 4.58 -16.44
C ASP A 318 4.83 5.67 -15.47
N VAL A 319 5.26 5.55 -14.22
CA VAL A 319 4.95 6.50 -13.15
C VAL A 319 5.77 7.79 -13.33
N SER A 320 6.83 7.77 -14.14
CA SER A 320 7.78 8.87 -14.33
C SER A 320 7.48 9.76 -15.54
N SER A 321 6.58 9.35 -16.44
CA SER A 321 6.25 10.17 -17.62
C SER A 321 5.12 11.16 -17.34
N ALA A 322 5.44 12.32 -16.76
CA ALA A 322 4.62 13.51 -16.98
C ALA A 322 4.84 13.96 -18.45
N ARG A 323 3.89 13.65 -19.34
CA ARG A 323 3.87 14.22 -20.69
C ARG A 323 3.43 15.67 -20.64
#